data_AF-A0A2Z7CG46-F1
#
_entry.id   AF-A0A2Z7CG46-F1
#
_cell.length_a   1.000
_cell.length_b   1.000
_cell.length_c   1.000
_cell.angle_alpha   90.00
_cell.angle_beta   90.00
_cell.angle_gamma   90.00
#
_symmetry.space_group_name_H-M   'P 1'
#
loop_
_entity.id
_entity.type
_entity.pdbx_description
1 polymer ?
#
loop_
_entity_poly.entity_id
_entity_poly.type
_entity_poly.pdbx_seq_one_letter_code
_entity_poly.pdbx_strand_id
1 'polypeptide(L)'
;MQMQFVLGDTLVTWQGSSSHRNMSTTITTDAPPPELRQLLESYGSLFDEPQDLPPSRGFSHKILLEQERIPLLCDLIVIPICKRMKLKSNVRRC
;
A
#
# COMPACT_ATOMS: atom_id res chain seq x y z
N MET A 1 15.01 11.60 5.79
CA MET A 1 15.90 11.36 4.63
C MET A 1 15.53 12.37 3.56
N GLN A 2 16.45 13.19 3.07
CA GLN A 2 16.16 14.21 2.06
C GLN A 2 16.69 13.74 0.70
N MET A 3 15.84 13.76 -0.31
CA MET A 3 16.21 13.46 -1.70
C MET A 3 15.83 14.65 -2.58
N GLN A 4 16.68 14.99 -3.53
CA GLN A 4 16.42 16.02 -4.52
C GLN A 4 16.53 15.40 -5.90
N PHE A 5 15.54 15.66 -6.75
CA PHE A 5 15.56 15.23 -8.13
C PHE A 5 14.89 16.29 -9.00
N VAL A 6 15.30 16.32 -10.26
CA VAL A 6 14.81 17.29 -11.24
C VAL A 6 13.78 16.60 -12.12
N LEU A 7 12.58 17.17 -12.21
CA LEU A 7 11.51 16.72 -13.10
C LEU A 7 11.19 17.86 -14.07
N GLY A 8 11.63 17.72 -15.33
CA GLY A 8 11.60 18.83 -16.29
C GLY A 8 12.49 19.98 -15.81
N ASP A 9 11.93 21.18 -15.69
CA ASP A 9 12.63 22.37 -15.18
C ASP A 9 12.45 22.58 -13.66
N THR A 10 11.76 21.67 -12.98
CA THR A 10 11.41 21.84 -11.57
C THR A 10 12.32 20.99 -10.67
N LEU A 11 13.00 21.65 -9.73
CA LEU A 11 13.74 20.97 -8.67
C LEU A 11 12.78 20.52 -7.57
N VAL A 12 12.56 19.22 -7.47
CA VAL A 12 11.71 18.61 -6.44
C VAL A 12 12.57 18.19 -5.27
N THR A 13 12.29 18.75 -4.09
CA THR A 13 12.92 18.32 -2.83
C THR A 13 11.93 17.45 -2.05
N TRP A 14 12.20 16.15 -2.00
CA TRP A 14 11.47 15.21 -1.16
C TRP A 14 12.10 15.13 0.23
N GLN A 15 11.32 15.46 1.26
CA GLN A 15 11.67 15.17 2.65
C GLN A 15 10.87 13.98 3.15
N GLY A 16 11.53 12.82 3.26
CA GLY A 16 10.97 11.64 3.90
C GLY A 16 10.97 11.80 5.41
N SER A 17 9.78 11.85 6.02
CA SER A 17 9.59 11.65 7.45
C SER A 17 9.60 10.14 7.75
N SER A 18 10.38 9.72 8.74
CA SER A 18 10.48 8.31 9.17
C SER A 18 9.27 7.83 9.98
N SER A 19 8.21 8.63 10.07
CA SER A 19 7.03 8.33 10.86
C SER A 19 5.94 7.74 9.98
N HIS A 20 5.72 6.43 10.12
CA HIS A 20 4.76 5.61 9.37
C HIS A 20 3.30 6.08 9.35
N ARG A 21 2.93 7.16 10.07
CA ARG A 21 1.54 7.60 10.17
C ARG A 21 1.16 8.81 9.33
N ASN A 22 2.08 9.70 8.98
CA ASN A 22 1.72 10.93 8.26
C ASN A 22 2.74 11.23 7.16
N MET A 23 2.51 10.73 5.94
CA MET A 23 3.19 11.23 4.75
C MET A 23 2.60 12.59 4.40
N SER A 24 3.24 13.66 4.88
CA SER A 24 2.92 15.02 4.43
C SER A 24 3.98 15.45 3.43
N THR A 25 3.64 15.42 2.15
CA THR A 25 4.41 16.10 1.10
C THR A 25 4.09 17.59 1.14
N THR A 26 4.99 18.38 1.73
CA THR A 26 4.91 19.84 1.63
C THR A 26 5.49 20.25 0.28
N ILE A 27 4.62 20.46 -0.70
CA ILE A 27 5.00 21.13 -1.95
C ILE A 27 5.07 22.62 -1.60
N THR A 28 6.29 23.19 -1.53
CA THR A 28 6.50 24.62 -1.30
C THR A 28 6.21 25.41 -2.58
N THR A 29 4.99 25.32 -3.09
CA THR A 29 4.48 26.17 -4.17
C THR A 29 3.07 26.58 -3.76
N ASP A 30 2.84 27.89 -3.68
CA ASP A 30 1.62 28.53 -3.15
C ASP A 30 0.31 28.06 -3.84
N ALA A 31 0.43 27.42 -5.01
CA ALA A 31 -0.61 26.60 -5.60
C ALA A 31 0.01 25.50 -6.50
N PRO A 32 -0.59 24.29 -6.55
CA PRO A 32 -0.23 23.29 -7.54
C PRO A 32 -0.44 23.83 -8.97
N PRO A 33 0.45 23.49 -9.93
CA PRO A 33 0.28 23.86 -11.33
C PRO A 33 -1.10 23.46 -11.86
N PRO A 34 -1.68 24.20 -12.82
CA PRO A 34 -3.05 23.96 -13.31
C PRO A 34 -3.24 22.53 -13.85
N GLU A 35 -2.25 21.98 -14.52
CA GLU A 35 -2.27 20.59 -15.02
C GLU A 35 -2.31 19.57 -13.88
N LEU A 36 -1.57 19.84 -12.80
CA LEU A 36 -1.55 18.97 -11.61
C LEU A 36 -2.87 19.08 -10.83
N ARG A 37 -3.49 20.27 -10.79
CA ARG A 37 -4.84 20.45 -10.23
C ARG A 37 -5.88 19.65 -10.99
N GLN A 38 -5.88 19.73 -12.32
CA GLN A 38 -6.78 18.94 -13.16
C GLN A 38 -6.59 17.43 -12.94
N LEU A 39 -5.35 16.96 -12.77
CA LEU A 39 -5.07 15.56 -12.49
C LEU A 39 -5.61 15.13 -11.12
N LEU A 40 -5.37 15.92 -10.07
CA LEU A 40 -5.87 15.63 -8.73
C LEU A 40 -7.39 15.68 -8.66
N GLU A 41 -8.03 16.61 -9.37
CA GLU A 41 -9.50 16.71 -9.43
C GLU A 41 -10.10 15.53 -10.22
N SER A 42 -9.48 15.12 -11.32
CA SER A 42 -9.98 14.01 -12.16
C SER A 42 -9.82 12.63 -11.52
N TYR A 43 -8.81 12.43 -10.68
CA TYR A 43 -8.51 11.14 -10.03
C TYR A 43 -8.63 11.18 -8.51
N GLY A 44 -9.21 12.24 -7.95
CA GLY A 44 -9.34 12.43 -6.49
C GLY A 44 -9.99 11.24 -5.79
N SER A 45 -10.99 10.64 -6.43
CA SER A 45 -11.70 9.48 -5.91
C SER A 45 -10.85 8.21 -5.75
N LEU A 46 -9.68 8.13 -6.40
CA LEU A 46 -8.75 7.01 -6.22
C LEU A 46 -8.05 7.03 -4.86
N PHE A 47 -8.03 8.19 -4.20
CA PHE A 47 -7.39 8.39 -2.89
C PHE A 47 -8.39 8.35 -1.73
N ASP A 48 -9.69 8.23 -2.02
CA ASP A 48 -10.71 8.04 -0.99
C ASP A 48 -10.52 6.69 -0.29
N GLU A 49 -10.91 6.62 0.99
CA GLU A 49 -10.86 5.37 1.74
C GLU A 49 -11.83 4.34 1.11
N PRO A 50 -11.32 3.18 0.66
CA PRO A 50 -12.14 2.20 -0.03
C PRO A 50 -13.21 1.64 0.92
N GLN A 51 -14.47 1.73 0.51
CA GLN A 51 -15.60 1.25 1.30
C GLN A 51 -15.74 -0.28 1.27
N ASP A 52 -15.28 -0.90 0.18
CA ASP A 52 -15.47 -2.33 -0.09
C ASP A 52 -14.17 -3.03 -0.45
N LEU A 53 -14.25 -4.37 -0.55
CA LEU A 53 -13.15 -5.15 -1.09
C LEU A 53 -12.82 -4.69 -2.52
N PRO A 54 -11.53 -4.65 -2.89
CA PRO A 54 -11.15 -4.32 -4.25
C PRO A 54 -11.82 -5.30 -5.23
N PRO A 55 -12.18 -4.84 -6.43
CA PRO A 55 -12.79 -5.70 -7.43
C PRO A 55 -11.89 -6.90 -7.74
N SER A 56 -12.52 -8.02 -8.11
CA SER A 56 -11.79 -9.23 -8.48
C SER A 56 -10.84 -8.94 -9.64
N ARG A 57 -9.57 -9.29 -9.47
CA ARG A 57 -8.58 -9.19 -10.56
C ARG A 57 -8.88 -10.26 -11.61
N GLY A 58 -8.80 -9.90 -12.89
CA GLY A 58 -8.98 -10.83 -14.02
C GLY A 58 -7.83 -11.82 -14.23
N PHE A 59 -6.82 -11.81 -13.37
CA PHE A 59 -5.69 -12.73 -13.42
C PHE A 59 -5.37 -13.23 -12.02
N SER A 60 -5.09 -14.53 -11.93
CA SER A 60 -4.64 -15.16 -10.70
C SER A 60 -3.13 -15.12 -10.62
N HIS A 61 -2.59 -14.80 -9.44
CA HIS A 61 -1.16 -14.92 -9.18
C HIS A 61 -0.76 -16.40 -9.21
N LYS A 62 0.31 -16.74 -9.93
CA LYS A 62 0.89 -18.09 -9.98
C LYS A 62 2.23 -18.06 -9.27
N ILE A 63 2.38 -18.90 -8.25
CA ILE A 63 3.67 -19.15 -7.59
C ILE A 63 4.27 -20.39 -8.27
N LEU A 64 5.35 -20.18 -9.03
CA LEU A 64 6.07 -21.29 -9.65
C LEU A 64 6.94 -21.97 -8.59
N LEU A 65 6.75 -23.27 -8.42
CA LEU A 65 7.61 -24.08 -7.57
C LEU A 65 8.79 -24.58 -8.40
N GLU A 66 9.98 -24.62 -7.79
CA GLU A 66 11.12 -25.33 -8.38
C GLU A 66 10.76 -26.80 -8.60
N GLN A 67 11.30 -27.42 -9.65
CA GLN A 67 11.09 -28.84 -9.91
C GLN A 67 11.46 -29.67 -8.67
N GLU A 68 10.67 -30.71 -8.40
CA GLU A 68 10.91 -31.70 -7.33
C GLU A 68 10.77 -31.17 -5.89
N ARG A 69 10.24 -29.96 -5.69
CA ARG A 69 9.90 -29.48 -4.34
C ARG A 69 8.69 -30.23 -3.78
N ILE A 70 8.87 -30.80 -2.59
CA ILE A 70 7.84 -31.48 -1.82
C ILE A 70 7.21 -30.49 -0.83
N PRO A 71 5.88 -30.47 -0.64
CA PRO A 71 5.24 -29.65 0.38
C PRO A 71 5.80 -29.94 1.77
N LEU A 72 6.14 -28.89 2.51
CA LEU A 72 6.52 -29.01 3.92
C LEU A 72 5.24 -29.05 4.77
N LEU A 73 5.09 -30.11 5.55
CA LEU A 73 4.11 -30.16 6.62
C LEU A 73 4.73 -29.53 7.87
N CYS A 74 4.20 -28.40 8.30
CA CYS A 74 4.59 -27.75 9.54
C CYS A 74 3.49 -27.95 10.59
N ASP A 75 3.86 -28.41 11.78
CA ASP A 75 2.92 -28.55 12.89
C ASP A 75 2.37 -27.18 13.30
N LEU A 76 1.06 -27.14 13.57
CA LEU A 76 0.41 -25.93 14.07
C LEU A 76 0.89 -25.64 15.49
N ILE A 77 1.48 -24.47 15.68
CA ILE A 77 1.87 -23.98 17.01
C ILE A 77 0.59 -23.72 17.84
N VAL A 78 0.60 -24.14 19.11
CA VAL A 78 -0.49 -23.87 20.05
C VAL A 78 -0.57 -22.37 20.31
N ILE A 79 -1.63 -21.73 19.81
CA ILE A 79 -1.91 -20.32 20.06
C ILE A 79 -2.75 -20.18 21.35
N PRO A 80 -2.29 -19.42 22.36
CA PRO A 80 -3.07 -19.14 23.57
C PRO A 80 -4.45 -18.54 23.26
N ILE A 81 -5.47 -18.89 24.05
CA ILE A 81 -6.88 -18.53 23.80
C ILE A 81 -7.07 -17.01 23.61
N CYS A 82 -6.41 -16.19 24.43
CA CYS A 82 -6.49 -14.73 24.36
C CYS A 82 -5.99 -14.16 23.01
N LYS A 83 -5.01 -14.80 22.38
CA LYS A 83 -4.50 -14.42 21.05
C LYS A 83 -5.40 -14.98 19.94
N ARG A 84 -5.96 -16.19 20.14
CA ARG A 84 -6.86 -16.83 19.17
C ARG A 84 -8.17 -16.05 18.97
N MET A 85 -8.72 -15.45 20.03
CA MET A 85 -9.96 -14.66 19.92
C MET A 85 -9.78 -13.42 19.03
N LYS A 86 -8.65 -12.72 19.13
CA LYS A 86 -8.29 -11.59 18.26
C LYS A 86 -8.04 -12.00 16.81
N LEU A 87 -7.54 -13.21 16.59
CA LEU A 87 -7.31 -13.74 15.23
C LEU A 87 -8.65 -14.09 14.55
N LYS A 88 -9.59 -14.67 15.30
CA LYS A 88 -10.90 -15.10 14.76
C LYS A 88 -11.73 -13.94 14.20
N SER A 89 -11.59 -12.72 14.71
CA SER A 89 -12.32 -11.56 14.17
C SER A 89 -11.81 -11.12 12.79
N ASN A 90 -10.58 -11.48 12.43
CA ASN A 90 -9.92 -11.01 11.21
C ASN A 90 -9.82 -12.09 10.11
N VAL A 91 -9.92 -13.36 10.50
CA VAL A 91 -9.91 -14.47 9.54
C VAL A 91 -11.34 -14.72 9.08
N ARG A 92 -11.66 -14.30 7.85
CA ARG A 92 -12.89 -14.76 7.18
C ARG A 92 -12.77 -16.26 6.94
N ARG A 93 -13.74 -17.04 7.41
CA ARG A 93 -13.92 -18.40 6.90
C ARG A 93 -14.39 -18.28 5.46
N CYS A 94 -13.64 -18.87 4.54
CA CYS A 94 -14.10 -19.12 3.18
C CYS A 94 -15.15 -20.23 3.19
#